data_AF-A0A7J0C9G3-F1
#
_entry.id   AF-A0A7J0C9G3-F1
#
_cell.length_a   1.000
_cell.length_b   1.000
_cell.length_c   1.000
_cell.angle_alpha   90.00
_cell.angle_beta   90.00
_cell.angle_gamma   90.00
#
_symmetry.space_group_name_H-M   'P 1'
#
loop_
_entity.id
_entity.type
_entity.pdbx_description
1 polymer ?
#
loop_
_entity_poly.entity_id
_entity_poly.type
_entity_poly.pdbx_seq_one_letter_code
_entity_poly.pdbx_strand_id
1 'polypeptide(L)'
;MTGQLLTLKDLTRYPVMAQALDNQWLPGDLAPARQRAGAPPGRTPDEVAAAAAELRRALVNSGTLIVNRAYLLNNEAVYANYLPDAEPAERQAFVRLLNEQALVPFLYTERDPAARFAWTYDEQVHRAWGGCSPTRRSPHWPASTGTTTPTGRPRKGSAGSSPASCPPSSGLRRARWPSS
;
A
#
# COMPACT_ATOMS: atom_id res chain seq x y z
N MET A 1 25.53 -20.04 14.89
CA MET A 1 24.86 -18.96 14.14
C MET A 1 25.11 -17.66 14.90
N THR A 2 25.98 -16.81 14.41
CA THR A 2 26.32 -15.54 15.07
C THR A 2 25.25 -14.53 14.68
N GLY A 3 24.38 -14.14 15.62
CA GLY A 3 23.35 -13.14 15.39
C GLY A 3 24.01 -11.79 15.12
N GLN A 4 23.85 -11.27 13.90
CA GLN A 4 24.32 -9.94 13.57
C GLN A 4 23.44 -8.92 14.31
N LEU A 5 24.05 -8.14 15.21
CA LEU A 5 23.37 -7.09 15.94
C LEU A 5 23.06 -5.95 14.96
N LEU A 6 21.78 -5.76 14.62
CA LEU A 6 21.34 -4.61 13.83
C LEU A 6 21.51 -3.34 14.67
N THR A 7 22.18 -2.34 14.10
CA THR A 7 22.33 -1.01 14.72
C THR A 7 21.43 0.01 14.00
N LEU A 8 21.09 1.12 14.65
CA LEU A 8 20.16 2.12 14.09
C LEU A 8 20.61 2.67 12.72
N LYS A 9 21.92 2.73 12.47
CA LYS A 9 22.49 3.15 11.18
C LYS A 9 22.19 2.17 10.04
N ASP A 10 21.89 0.91 10.38
CA ASP A 10 21.55 -0.12 9.40
C ASP A 10 20.08 0.03 8.97
N LEU A 11 19.27 0.82 9.69
CA LEU A 11 17.83 1.00 9.49
C LEU A 11 17.42 1.89 8.29
N THR A 12 18.10 1.79 7.13
CA THR A 12 17.95 2.80 6.08
C THR A 12 16.67 2.71 5.23
N ARG A 13 16.03 1.53 5.11
CA ARG A 13 14.70 1.30 4.51
C ARG A 13 14.15 -0.04 4.97
N TYR A 14 13.17 -0.03 5.87
CA TYR A 14 12.57 -1.24 6.39
C TYR A 14 11.08 -1.22 6.15
N PRO A 15 10.48 -2.35 5.74
CA PRO A 15 9.05 -2.45 5.66
C PRO A 15 8.46 -2.22 7.06
N VAL A 16 7.54 -1.26 7.17
CA VAL A 16 6.84 -0.96 8.42
C VAL A 16 5.39 -1.39 8.27
N MET A 17 4.83 -2.00 9.32
CA MET A 17 3.38 -2.12 9.46
C MET A 17 2.92 -1.04 10.42
N ALA A 18 2.26 0.00 9.91
CA ALA A 18 1.80 1.10 10.74
C ALA A 18 0.54 0.69 11.50
N GLN A 19 0.65 0.51 12.82
CA GLN A 19 -0.50 0.23 13.69
C GLN A 19 -1.58 1.32 13.61
N ALA A 20 -1.18 2.54 13.23
CA ALA A 20 -2.11 3.65 13.01
C ALA A 20 -3.16 3.41 11.93
N LEU A 21 -2.92 2.45 11.03
CA LEU A 21 -3.88 2.04 10.01
C LEU A 21 -4.85 0.96 10.49
N ASP A 22 -4.65 0.45 11.71
CA ASP A 22 -5.65 -0.39 12.35
C ASP A 22 -6.93 0.42 12.64
N ASN A 23 -8.08 -0.24 12.56
CA ASN A 23 -9.38 0.38 12.86
C ASN A 23 -9.57 0.67 14.36
N GLN A 24 -8.64 0.22 15.20
CA GLN A 24 -8.61 0.45 16.63
C GLN A 24 -7.72 1.61 17.06
N TRP A 25 -6.87 2.13 16.16
CA TRP A 25 -5.98 3.24 16.51
C TRP A 25 -6.70 4.59 16.43
N LEU A 26 -6.42 5.42 17.44
CA LEU A 26 -6.85 6.82 17.54
C LEU A 26 -5.78 7.65 18.27
N PRO A 27 -5.63 8.94 17.95
CA PRO A 27 -4.92 9.91 18.77
C PRO A 27 -5.47 9.96 20.22
N GLY A 28 -4.61 10.32 21.17
CA GLY A 28 -4.96 10.32 22.60
C GLY A 28 -6.08 11.29 22.97
N ASP A 29 -6.30 12.35 22.19
CA ASP A 29 -7.39 13.32 22.34
C ASP A 29 -8.72 12.81 21.75
N LEU A 30 -8.68 11.96 20.72
CA LEU A 30 -9.88 11.36 20.10
C LEU A 30 -10.30 10.04 20.77
N ALA A 31 -9.34 9.29 21.32
CA ALA A 31 -9.60 7.99 21.95
C ALA A 31 -10.65 8.01 23.08
N PRO A 32 -10.69 9.00 24.00
CA PRO A 32 -11.66 9.02 25.09
C PRO A 32 -13.11 9.05 24.60
N ALA A 33 -13.39 9.73 23.48
CA ALA A 33 -14.74 9.78 22.94
C ALA A 33 -15.21 8.43 22.41
N ARG A 34 -14.29 7.65 21.81
CA ARG A 34 -14.55 6.32 21.28
C ARG A 34 -14.78 5.26 22.35
N GLN A 35 -14.19 5.45 23.54
CA GLN A 35 -14.27 4.49 24.64
C GLN A 35 -15.54 4.65 25.51
N ARG A 36 -16.32 5.71 25.31
CA ARG A 36 -17.56 5.93 26.09
C ARG A 36 -18.64 4.93 25.69
N ALA A 37 -19.44 4.52 26.68
CA ALA A 37 -20.64 3.75 26.44
C ALA A 37 -21.59 4.54 25.51
N GLY A 38 -22.11 3.89 24.47
CA GLY A 38 -22.99 4.52 23.48
C GLY A 38 -22.29 5.37 22.42
N ALA A 39 -20.96 5.28 22.29
CA ALA A 39 -20.26 5.91 21.16
C ALA A 39 -20.87 5.45 19.83
N PRO A 40 -21.15 6.38 18.88
CA PRO A 40 -21.78 6.03 17.62
C PRO A 40 -20.89 5.08 16.81
N PRO A 41 -21.47 4.14 16.04
CA PRO A 41 -20.68 3.26 15.17
C PRO A 41 -19.99 4.06 14.05
N GLY A 42 -18.92 3.51 13.49
CA GLY A 42 -18.13 4.17 12.43
C GLY A 42 -17.13 5.20 12.93
N ARG A 43 -16.33 5.77 12.03
CA ARG A 43 -15.33 6.80 12.35
C ARG A 43 -15.90 8.19 12.12
N THR A 44 -15.48 9.16 12.93
CA THR A 44 -15.76 10.58 12.69
C THR A 44 -14.78 11.15 11.64
N PRO A 45 -15.11 12.27 10.98
CA PRO A 45 -14.18 12.91 10.03
C PRO A 45 -12.80 13.21 10.63
N ASP A 46 -12.73 13.62 11.90
CA ASP A 46 -11.46 13.91 12.59
C ASP A 46 -10.63 12.63 12.81
N GLU A 47 -11.28 11.52 13.13
CA GLU A 47 -10.61 10.22 13.28
C GLU A 47 -10.08 9.71 11.93
N VAL A 48 -10.84 9.92 10.84
CA VAL A 48 -10.39 9.61 9.47
C VAL A 48 -9.22 10.50 9.06
N ALA A 49 -9.30 11.80 9.33
CA ALA A 49 -8.23 12.75 9.03
C ALA A 49 -6.93 12.42 9.79
N ALA A 50 -7.03 12.02 11.05
CA ALA A 50 -5.90 11.56 11.85
C ALA A 50 -5.26 10.31 11.25
N ALA A 51 -6.06 9.28 10.92
CA ALA A 51 -5.55 8.06 10.28
C ALA A 51 -4.90 8.36 8.91
N ALA A 52 -5.46 9.28 8.12
CA ALA A 52 -4.89 9.71 6.84
C ALA A 52 -3.55 10.48 7.02
N ALA A 53 -3.41 11.27 8.09
CA ALA A 53 -2.14 11.90 8.44
C ALA A 53 -1.07 10.85 8.79
N GLU A 54 -1.43 9.80 9.53
CA GLU A 54 -0.52 8.70 9.85
C GLU A 54 -0.16 7.84 8.64
N LEU A 55 -1.11 7.58 7.72
CA LEU A 55 -0.84 6.92 6.45
C LEU A 55 0.28 7.64 5.69
N ARG A 56 0.15 8.96 5.54
CA ARG A 56 1.14 9.80 4.87
C ARG A 56 2.48 9.79 5.60
N ARG A 57 2.47 9.93 6.93
CA ARG A 57 3.69 9.90 7.75
C ARG A 57 4.43 8.57 7.64
N ALA A 58 3.69 7.46 7.67
CA ALA A 58 4.24 6.12 7.51
C ALA A 58 4.88 5.94 6.13
N LEU A 59 4.20 6.36 5.05
CA LEU A 59 4.74 6.29 3.69
C LEU A 59 6.03 7.11 3.54
N VAL A 60 6.05 8.34 4.06
CA VAL A 60 7.23 9.22 3.99
C VAL A 60 8.43 8.64 4.75
N ASN A 61 8.20 8.04 5.91
CA ASN A 61 9.26 7.61 6.82
C ASN A 61 9.79 6.19 6.57
N SER A 62 8.99 5.29 5.97
CA SER A 62 9.35 3.87 5.85
C SER A 62 9.89 3.46 4.49
N GLY A 63 9.54 4.18 3.42
CA GLY A 63 9.82 3.78 2.04
C GLY A 63 9.01 2.58 1.54
N THR A 64 8.66 1.65 2.43
CA THR A 64 7.71 0.55 2.18
C THR A 64 6.78 0.40 3.40
N LEU A 65 5.48 0.59 3.16
CA LEU A 65 4.42 0.40 4.14
C LEU A 65 3.66 -0.90 3.83
N ILE A 66 3.69 -1.82 4.78
CA ILE A 66 2.85 -3.03 4.77
C ILE A 66 1.50 -2.69 5.38
N VAL A 67 0.42 -3.01 4.66
CA VAL A 67 -0.96 -2.76 5.10
C VAL A 67 -1.73 -4.07 5.15
N ASN A 68 -2.42 -4.34 6.25
CA ASN A 68 -3.33 -5.47 6.32
C ASN A 68 -4.39 -5.33 5.23
N ARG A 69 -4.57 -6.38 4.42
CA ARG A 69 -5.51 -6.41 3.31
C ARG A 69 -6.93 -5.97 3.70
N ALA A 70 -7.36 -6.26 4.93
CA ALA A 70 -8.68 -5.86 5.42
C ALA A 70 -8.85 -4.34 5.44
N TYR A 71 -7.80 -3.59 5.80
CA TYR A 71 -7.81 -2.12 5.90
C TYR A 71 -7.93 -1.45 4.55
N LEU A 72 -7.55 -2.13 3.47
CA LEU A 72 -7.85 -1.64 2.14
C LEU A 72 -9.35 -1.48 1.96
N LEU A 73 -10.21 -2.30 2.55
CA LEU A 73 -11.67 -2.24 2.34
C LEU A 73 -12.45 -1.53 3.45
N ASN A 74 -11.90 -1.46 4.66
CA ASN A 74 -12.66 -1.02 5.83
C ASN A 74 -12.05 0.18 6.58
N ASN A 75 -10.91 0.71 6.11
CA ASN A 75 -10.33 1.94 6.63
C ASN A 75 -10.49 3.07 5.61
N GLU A 76 -11.34 4.04 5.92
CA GLU A 76 -11.66 5.18 5.04
C GLU A 76 -10.43 6.01 4.67
N ALA A 77 -9.49 6.18 5.61
CA ALA A 77 -8.23 6.87 5.34
C ALA A 77 -7.40 6.19 4.24
N VAL A 78 -7.67 4.91 3.97
CA VAL A 78 -7.03 4.13 2.90
C VAL A 78 -7.94 4.06 1.67
N TYR A 79 -9.19 3.62 1.80
CA TYR A 79 -10.03 3.37 0.63
C TYR A 79 -10.45 4.61 -0.14
N ALA A 80 -10.60 5.75 0.54
CA ALA A 80 -10.97 7.00 -0.11
C ALA A 80 -9.96 7.43 -1.20
N ASN A 81 -8.71 6.94 -1.17
CA ASN A 81 -7.69 7.27 -2.15
C ASN A 81 -7.84 6.56 -3.49
N TYR A 82 -8.70 5.54 -3.60
CA TYR A 82 -8.85 4.77 -4.84
C TYR A 82 -10.29 4.60 -5.32
N LEU A 83 -11.26 5.18 -4.61
CA LEU A 83 -12.65 5.19 -5.04
C LEU A 83 -12.83 5.95 -6.37
N PRO A 84 -13.88 5.65 -7.15
CA PRO A 84 -14.12 6.30 -8.44
C PRO A 84 -14.33 7.82 -8.37
N ASP A 85 -14.81 8.33 -7.22
CA ASP A 85 -15.04 9.74 -6.91
C ASP A 85 -13.83 10.43 -6.26
N ALA A 86 -12.74 9.69 -5.98
CA ALA A 86 -11.49 10.26 -5.53
C ALA A 86 -10.88 11.18 -6.60
N GLU A 87 -10.15 12.21 -6.17
CA GLU A 87 -9.40 13.07 -7.07
C GLU A 87 -8.51 12.24 -8.02
N PRO A 88 -8.58 12.43 -9.35
CA PRO A 88 -7.87 11.57 -10.30
C PRO A 88 -6.36 11.48 -10.06
N ALA A 89 -5.74 12.57 -9.59
CA ALA A 89 -4.33 12.61 -9.25
C ALA A 89 -4.00 11.74 -8.02
N GLU A 90 -4.84 11.75 -6.99
CA GLU A 90 -4.67 10.93 -5.79
C GLU A 90 -4.85 9.44 -6.12
N ARG A 91 -5.85 9.11 -6.94
CA ARG A 91 -6.04 7.74 -7.41
C ARG A 91 -4.85 7.21 -8.21
N GLN A 92 -4.28 8.03 -9.10
CA GLN A 92 -3.06 7.67 -9.83
C GLN A 92 -1.86 7.50 -8.90
N ALA A 93 -1.69 8.40 -7.92
CA ALA A 93 -0.63 8.30 -6.93
C ALA A 93 -0.75 7.00 -6.10
N PHE A 94 -1.96 6.64 -5.68
CA PHE A 94 -2.22 5.41 -4.93
C PHE A 94 -1.87 4.15 -5.74
N VAL A 95 -2.30 4.08 -7.00
CA VAL A 95 -1.93 2.98 -7.92
C VAL A 95 -0.41 2.91 -8.11
N ARG A 96 0.26 4.06 -8.22
CA ARG A 96 1.72 4.12 -8.33
C ARG A 96 2.41 3.58 -7.07
N LEU A 97 1.92 3.90 -5.87
CA LEU A 97 2.46 3.36 -4.61
C LEU A 97 2.38 1.83 -4.57
N LEU A 98 1.30 1.24 -5.07
CA LEU A 98 1.15 -0.22 -5.19
C LEU A 98 2.14 -0.80 -6.20
N ASN A 99 2.24 -0.20 -7.38
CA ASN A 99 3.13 -0.68 -8.45
C ASN A 99 4.62 -0.55 -8.10
N GLU A 100 4.99 0.48 -7.36
CA GLU A 100 6.37 0.71 -6.89
C GLU A 100 6.70 -0.05 -5.59
N GLN A 101 5.77 -0.87 -5.08
CA GLN A 101 5.91 -1.61 -3.82
C GLN A 101 6.21 -0.71 -2.61
N ALA A 102 5.82 0.57 -2.68
CA ALA A 102 5.86 1.50 -1.56
C ALA A 102 4.67 1.27 -0.61
N LEU A 103 3.56 0.74 -1.13
CA LEU A 103 2.41 0.26 -0.38
C LEU A 103 2.19 -1.22 -0.72
N VAL A 104 2.32 -2.10 0.27
CA VAL A 104 2.28 -3.56 0.07
C VAL A 104 1.14 -4.18 0.89
N PRO A 105 0.12 -4.75 0.23
CA PRO A 105 -0.90 -5.54 0.93
C PRO A 105 -0.29 -6.81 1.55
N PHE A 106 -0.50 -6.99 2.86
CA PHE A 106 -0.16 -8.23 3.56
C PHE A 106 -1.21 -9.30 3.25
N LEU A 107 -0.77 -10.47 2.76
CA LEU A 107 -1.59 -11.65 2.53
C LEU A 107 -1.25 -12.71 3.57
N TYR A 108 -2.24 -13.32 4.20
CA TYR A 108 -1.99 -14.37 5.19
C TYR A 108 -2.01 -15.75 4.53
N THR A 109 -3.16 -16.13 3.98
CA THR A 109 -3.35 -17.38 3.22
C THR A 109 -3.81 -17.15 1.79
N GLU A 110 -4.17 -15.90 1.47
CA GLU A 110 -4.68 -15.52 0.18
C GLU A 110 -3.58 -15.47 -0.89
N ARG A 111 -3.95 -15.85 -2.12
CA ARG A 111 -3.04 -15.78 -3.27
C ARG A 111 -3.03 -14.42 -3.97
N ASP A 112 -4.07 -13.62 -3.75
CA ASP A 112 -4.32 -12.36 -4.44
C ASP A 112 -4.92 -11.35 -3.47
N PRO A 113 -4.49 -10.08 -3.49
CA PRO A 113 -4.99 -9.08 -2.55
C PRO A 113 -6.46 -8.70 -2.78
N ALA A 114 -7.05 -8.97 -3.95
CA ALA A 114 -8.47 -8.74 -4.21
C ALA A 114 -9.36 -9.97 -3.93
N ALA A 115 -8.79 -11.05 -3.37
CA ALA A 115 -9.56 -12.20 -2.89
C ALA A 115 -10.73 -11.77 -2.00
N ARG A 116 -11.86 -12.47 -2.06
CA ARG A 116 -13.01 -12.10 -1.22
C ARG A 116 -12.73 -12.35 0.26
N PHE A 117 -13.33 -11.55 1.13
CA PHE A 117 -13.35 -11.83 2.56
C PHE A 117 -14.60 -12.62 2.94
N ALA A 118 -14.52 -13.36 4.06
CA ALA A 118 -15.66 -14.09 4.62
C ALA A 118 -16.59 -13.22 5.49
N TRP A 119 -16.22 -11.97 5.73
CA TRP A 119 -16.98 -10.99 6.52
C TRP A 119 -17.59 -9.91 5.61
N THR A 120 -18.58 -9.17 6.12
CA THR A 120 -19.32 -8.16 5.36
C THR A 120 -18.50 -6.89 5.13
N TYR A 121 -18.39 -6.46 3.88
CA TYR A 121 -17.73 -5.22 3.46
C TYR A 121 -18.57 -4.52 2.38
N ASP A 122 -18.22 -3.27 2.09
CA ASP A 122 -18.84 -2.54 0.98
C ASP A 122 -18.37 -3.10 -0.38
N GLU A 123 -19.31 -3.64 -1.16
CA GLU A 123 -19.06 -4.21 -2.49
C GLU A 123 -18.60 -3.16 -3.51
N GLN A 124 -18.95 -1.89 -3.34
CA GLN A 124 -18.44 -0.81 -4.19
C GLN A 124 -16.95 -0.60 -3.94
N VAL A 125 -16.56 -0.55 -2.65
CA VAL A 125 -15.16 -0.43 -2.24
C VAL A 125 -14.35 -1.63 -2.74
N HIS A 126 -14.88 -2.86 -2.59
CA HIS A 126 -14.21 -4.07 -3.09
C HIS A 126 -14.02 -4.09 -4.61
N ARG A 127 -15.03 -3.65 -5.38
CA ARG A 127 -14.91 -3.53 -6.84
C ARG A 127 -13.87 -2.49 -7.23
N ALA A 128 -13.86 -1.33 -6.57
CA ALA A 128 -12.86 -0.29 -6.81
C ALA A 128 -11.44 -0.78 -6.49
N TRP A 129 -11.28 -1.52 -5.38
CA TRP A 129 -10.02 -2.17 -5.03
C TRP A 129 -9.58 -3.16 -6.11
N GLY A 130 -10.47 -4.03 -6.59
CA GLY A 130 -10.17 -4.98 -7.66
C GLY A 130 -9.60 -4.31 -8.92
N GLY A 131 -10.12 -3.13 -9.28
CA GLY A 131 -9.64 -2.33 -10.42
C GLY A 131 -8.28 -1.66 -10.24
N CYS A 132 -7.81 -1.51 -9.00
CA CYS A 132 -6.51 -0.89 -8.67
C CYS A 132 -5.47 -1.90 -8.19
N SER A 133 -5.92 -3.07 -7.72
CA SER A 133 -5.06 -4.12 -7.20
C SER A 133 -4.09 -4.62 -8.28
N PRO A 134 -2.80 -4.82 -7.95
CA PRO A 134 -1.85 -5.40 -8.87
C PRO A 134 -2.16 -6.90 -9.07
N THR A 135 -3.20 -7.20 -9.85
CA THR A 135 -3.53 -8.55 -10.29
C THR A 135 -2.49 -8.99 -11.31
N ARG A 136 -1.49 -9.77 -10.89
CA ARG A 136 -0.62 -10.66 -11.69
C ARG A 136 -0.22 -10.21 -13.11
N ARG A 137 -0.10 -8.91 -13.40
CA ARG A 137 0.36 -8.37 -14.69
C ARG A 137 1.86 -8.07 -14.70
N SER A 138 2.58 -8.46 -13.65
CA SER A 138 4.00 -8.18 -13.54
C SER A 138 4.76 -9.39 -13.00
N PRO A 139 5.68 -9.99 -13.78
CA PRO A 139 6.46 -11.17 -13.40
C PRO A 139 7.54 -10.89 -12.33
N HIS A 140 7.58 -9.70 -11.73
CA HIS A 140 8.60 -9.30 -10.75
C HIS A 140 8.15 -9.40 -9.28
N TRP A 141 6.93 -9.86 -9.00
CA TRP A 141 6.56 -10.18 -7.62
C TRP A 141 7.31 -11.47 -7.21
N PRO A 142 8.23 -11.43 -6.23
CA PRO A 142 8.96 -12.62 -5.86
C PRO A 142 7.97 -13.59 -5.20
N ALA A 143 7.58 -14.61 -5.95
CA ALA A 143 7.24 -15.88 -5.33
C ALA A 143 8.48 -16.28 -4.51
N SER A 144 8.29 -16.62 -3.24
CA SER A 144 9.33 -17.23 -2.41
C SER A 144 9.67 -18.61 -2.96
N THR A 145 10.43 -18.66 -4.06
CA THR A 145 11.03 -19.88 -4.56
C THR A 145 12.43 -19.96 -4.00
N GLY A 146 12.66 -21.01 -3.23
CA GLY A 146 13.97 -21.36 -2.67
C GLY A 146 15.07 -21.32 -3.74
N THR A 147 16.22 -20.88 -3.26
CA THR A 147 17.48 -20.75 -3.97
C THR A 147 17.84 -22.02 -4.75
N THR A 148 17.92 -21.92 -6.08
CA THR A 148 18.76 -22.81 -6.88
C THR A 148 19.62 -21.97 -7.82
N THR A 149 20.93 -22.04 -7.58
CA THR A 149 22.01 -21.35 -8.28
C THR A 149 22.02 -21.65 -9.80
N PRO A 150 22.38 -20.68 -10.66
CA PRO A 150 22.34 -20.84 -12.11
C PRO A 150 23.65 -21.41 -12.68
N THR A 151 23.55 -22.28 -13.69
CA THR A 151 24.66 -22.64 -14.58
C THR A 151 24.23 -22.57 -16.04
N GLY A 152 24.95 -21.77 -16.84
CA GLY A 152 25.24 -22.10 -18.26
C GLY A 152 24.58 -21.28 -19.37
N ARG A 153 25.29 -20.22 -19.81
CA ARG A 153 25.56 -19.66 -21.17
C ARG A 153 24.50 -19.60 -22.31
N PRO A 154 24.66 -18.65 -23.26
CA PRO A 154 23.57 -18.08 -24.07
C PRO A 154 23.34 -18.78 -25.42
N ARG A 155 22.12 -18.66 -25.95
CA ARG A 155 21.77 -18.93 -27.35
C ARG A 155 21.14 -17.71 -28.02
N LYS A 156 21.57 -17.47 -29.27
CA LYS A 156 21.18 -16.38 -30.17
C LYS A 156 19.73 -16.51 -30.67
N GLY A 157 19.05 -15.37 -30.74
CA GLY A 157 18.29 -14.86 -31.90
C GLY A 157 16.94 -15.49 -32.27
N SER A 158 15.87 -14.70 -32.13
CA SER A 158 14.91 -14.46 -33.22
C SER A 158 14.03 -13.25 -32.92
N ALA A 159 13.70 -12.53 -33.98
CA ALA A 159 12.94 -11.30 -34.02
C ALA A 159 11.44 -11.51 -33.72
N GLY A 160 10.82 -10.53 -33.06
CA GLY A 160 9.39 -10.48 -32.82
C GLY A 160 8.94 -9.06 -32.44
N SER A 161 8.24 -8.44 -33.39
CA SER A 161 7.56 -7.14 -33.43
C SER A 161 7.14 -6.46 -32.11
N SER A 162 7.53 -5.18 -31.97
CA SER A 162 7.00 -4.21 -31.00
C SER A 162 5.59 -3.74 -31.33
N PRO A 163 4.78 -3.41 -30.30
CA PRO A 163 3.81 -2.33 -30.40
C PRO A 163 4.15 -1.15 -29.46
N ALA A 164 4.17 0.04 -30.05
CA ALA A 164 4.00 1.38 -29.48
C ALA A 164 4.54 1.66 -28.06
N SER A 165 5.75 2.22 -28.02
CA SER A 165 6.34 2.93 -26.88
C SER A 165 5.68 4.30 -26.65
N CYS A 166 5.22 4.56 -25.42
CA CYS A 166 4.95 5.91 -24.93
C CYS A 166 6.25 6.72 -24.83
N PRO A 167 6.24 8.04 -25.10
CA PRO A 167 7.45 8.85 -25.05
C PRO A 167 7.90 9.10 -23.60
N PRO A 168 9.21 9.29 -23.36
CA PRO A 168 9.71 9.64 -22.03
C PRO A 168 9.27 11.07 -21.68
N SER A 169 8.63 11.25 -20.52
CA SER A 169 8.33 12.56 -19.96
C SER A 169 9.63 13.25 -19.53
N SER A 170 9.89 14.38 -20.18
CA SER A 170 10.85 15.39 -19.76
C SER A 170 10.48 15.96 -18.38
N GLY A 171 11.52 16.43 -17.68
CA GLY A 171 11.53 16.61 -16.22
C GLY A 171 10.40 17.47 -15.64
N LEU A 172 9.86 16.99 -14.52
CA LEU A 172 9.02 17.78 -13.61
C LEU A 172 9.75 17.98 -12.28
N ARG A 173 9.92 19.26 -11.95
CA ARG A 173 10.60 19.79 -10.76
C ARG A 173 9.89 19.32 -9.49
N ARG A 174 10.67 19.11 -8.42
CA ARG A 174 10.18 18.84 -7.06
C ARG A 174 9.21 19.95 -6.63
N ALA A 175 7.96 19.59 -6.35
CA ALA A 175 7.06 20.45 -5.60
C ALA A 175 7.52 20.48 -4.13
N ARG A 176 7.85 21.68 -3.63
CA ARG A 176 7.98 21.96 -2.19
C ARG A 176 6.58 22.21 -1.65
N TRP A 177 6.19 21.47 -0.63
CA TRP A 177 5.04 21.81 0.20
C TRP A 177 5.48 22.79 1.30
N PRO A 178 4.66 23.81 1.63
CA PRO A 178 4.94 24.69 2.74
C PRO A 178 4.74 23.94 4.06
N SER A 179 5.71 24.09 4.96
CA SER A 179 5.62 23.68 6.35
C SER A 179 4.73 24.69 7.10
N SER A 180 3.64 24.18 7.68
CA SER A 180 2.93 24.83 8.79
C SER A 180 3.56 24.45 10.12
#